data_AF-A0A7V1LYH4-F1
#
_entry.id   AF-A0A7V1LYH4-F1
#
_cell.length_a   1.000
_cell.length_b   1.000
_cell.length_c   1.000
_cell.angle_alpha   90.00
_cell.angle_beta   90.00
_cell.angle_gamma   90.00
#
_symmetry.space_group_name_H-M   'P 1'
#
loop_
_entity.id
_entity.type
_entity.pdbx_description
1 polymer ?
#
loop_
_entity_poly.entity_id
_entity_poly.type
_entity_poly.pdbx_seq_one_letter_code
_entity_poly.pdbx_strand_id
1 'polypeptide(L)'
;IHRVGEICRAKGWTLCKGARVGHDRRSDVPTVGLDTIKTLYENGGRCLALAAGDVIMLDKPYLLDLADEMGIAVIGVPIGPSGNAPCRDDDPTPDA
;
A
#
# COMPACT_ATOMS: atom_id res chain seq x y z
N ILE A 1 -12.16 5.20 -0.08
CA ILE A 1 -11.49 6.42 0.45
C ILE A 1 -12.52 7.49 0.79
N HIS A 2 -13.36 7.95 -0.17
CA HIS A 2 -14.41 8.94 0.07
C HIS A 2 -15.24 8.70 1.34
N ARG A 3 -15.76 7.49 1.51
CA ARG A 3 -16.52 7.11 2.72
C ARG A 3 -15.76 7.33 4.04
N VAL A 4 -14.44 7.12 4.07
CA VAL A 4 -13.63 7.38 5.26
C VAL A 4 -13.47 8.89 5.47
N GLY A 5 -13.30 9.67 4.41
CA GLY A 5 -13.24 11.14 4.49
C GLY A 5 -14.51 11.78 5.04
N GLU A 6 -15.66 11.14 4.86
CA GLU A 6 -16.94 11.60 5.42
C GLU A 6 -17.13 11.23 6.90
N ILE A 7 -16.54 10.11 7.35
CA ILE A 7 -16.81 9.53 8.68
C ILE A 7 -15.69 9.82 9.68
N CYS A 8 -14.43 9.81 9.23
CA CYS A 8 -13.27 9.99 10.08
C CYS A 8 -13.01 11.48 10.32
N ARG A 9 -13.30 11.96 11.54
CA ARG A 9 -13.05 13.36 11.92
C ARG A 9 -11.57 13.70 12.02
N ALA A 10 -10.73 12.70 12.29
CA ALA A 10 -9.28 12.88 12.41
C ALA A 10 -8.60 12.83 11.04
N LYS A 11 -7.63 13.72 10.82
CA LYS A 11 -6.73 13.69 9.66
C LYS A 11 -5.46 12.91 10.00
N GLY A 12 -4.67 12.61 8.98
CA GLY A 12 -3.40 11.88 9.14
C GLY A 12 -3.57 10.36 9.19
N TRP A 13 -4.73 9.83 8.79
CA TRP A 13 -4.98 8.40 8.82
C TRP A 13 -4.23 7.67 7.68
N THR A 14 -4.08 6.34 7.84
CA THR A 14 -3.33 5.47 6.94
C THR A 14 -4.25 4.57 6.14
N LEU A 15 -4.04 4.47 4.82
CA LEU A 15 -4.67 3.46 3.96
C LEU A 15 -3.77 2.23 3.88
N CYS A 16 -4.26 1.08 4.34
CA CYS A 16 -3.56 -0.19 4.18
C CYS A 16 -4.19 -0.99 3.03
N LYS A 17 -3.37 -1.47 2.08
CA LYS A 17 -3.84 -2.33 0.98
C LYS A 17 -2.90 -3.50 0.76
N GLY A 18 -3.48 -4.70 0.65
CA GLY A 18 -2.76 -5.94 0.39
C GLY A 18 -3.73 -7.02 -0.08
N ALA A 19 -3.19 -8.14 -0.52
CA ALA A 19 -4.01 -9.29 -0.89
C ALA A 19 -4.56 -9.99 0.35
N ARG A 20 -5.78 -10.53 0.26
CA ARG A 20 -6.34 -11.39 1.31
C ARG A 20 -5.57 -12.71 1.35
N VAL A 21 -5.45 -13.34 2.52
CA VAL A 21 -4.97 -14.72 2.62
C VAL A 21 -5.84 -15.66 1.77
N GLY A 22 -5.22 -16.43 0.89
CA GLY A 22 -5.91 -17.32 -0.05
C GLY A 22 -6.56 -16.61 -1.24
N HIS A 23 -6.20 -15.35 -1.51
CA HIS A 23 -6.65 -14.63 -2.71
C HIS A 23 -6.01 -15.24 -3.97
N ASP A 24 -6.82 -15.70 -4.92
CA ASP A 24 -6.31 -16.14 -6.22
C ASP A 24 -5.89 -14.91 -7.04
N ARG A 25 -4.59 -14.68 -7.11
CA ARG A 25 -3.98 -13.56 -7.83
C ARG A 25 -4.26 -13.59 -9.35
N ARG A 26 -4.75 -14.71 -9.90
CA ARG A 26 -5.16 -14.78 -11.32
C ARG A 26 -6.48 -14.07 -11.60
N SER A 27 -7.30 -13.90 -10.57
CA SER A 27 -8.61 -13.24 -10.69
C SER A 27 -8.50 -11.73 -10.49
N ASP A 28 -7.70 -11.31 -9.51
CA ASP A 28 -7.50 -9.90 -9.20
C ASP A 28 -6.16 -9.67 -8.47
N VAL A 29 -5.52 -8.54 -8.72
CA VAL A 29 -4.32 -8.09 -8.00
C VAL A 29 -4.62 -6.70 -7.46
N PRO A 30 -4.50 -6.48 -6.14
CA PRO A 30 -4.71 -5.15 -5.57
C PRO A 30 -3.86 -4.12 -6.30
N THR A 31 -4.48 -3.03 -6.76
CA THR A 31 -3.81 -2.02 -7.58
C THR A 31 -4.02 -0.62 -7.03
N VAL A 32 -3.00 0.23 -7.10
CA VAL A 32 -3.05 1.67 -6.75
C VAL A 32 -2.45 2.51 -7.87
N GLY A 33 -2.87 3.77 -7.98
CA GLY A 33 -2.41 4.71 -9.01
C GLY A 33 -2.48 6.16 -8.54
N LEU A 34 -2.23 7.11 -9.44
CA LEU A 34 -2.25 8.55 -9.13
C LEU A 34 -3.54 8.99 -8.44
N ASP A 35 -4.69 8.51 -8.90
CA ASP A 35 -5.99 8.86 -8.31
C ASP A 35 -6.12 8.36 -6.86
N THR A 36 -5.43 7.27 -6.50
CA THR A 36 -5.37 6.82 -5.10
C THR A 36 -4.72 7.87 -4.21
N ILE A 37 -3.59 8.46 -4.65
CA ILE A 37 -2.86 9.49 -3.92
C ILE A 37 -3.70 10.77 -3.79
N LYS A 38 -4.27 11.26 -4.91
CA LYS A 38 -5.14 12.45 -4.92
C LYS A 38 -6.32 12.29 -3.95
N THR A 39 -7.05 11.18 -4.12
CA THR A 39 -8.23 10.90 -3.29
C THR A 39 -7.84 10.73 -1.82
N LEU A 40 -6.70 10.08 -1.53
CA LEU A 40 -6.20 9.91 -0.17
C LEU A 40 -5.92 11.25 0.50
N TYR A 41 -5.23 12.17 -0.19
CA TYR A 41 -4.91 13.50 0.31
C TYR A 41 -6.17 14.31 0.62
N GLU A 42 -7.09 14.37 -0.36
CA GLU A 42 -8.35 15.11 -0.29
C GLU A 42 -9.23 14.66 0.87
N ASN A 43 -9.18 13.36 1.20
CA ASN A 43 -9.96 12.76 2.28
C ASN A 43 -9.21 12.69 3.61
N GLY A 44 -8.11 13.43 3.74
CA GLY A 44 -7.38 13.62 5.00
C GLY A 44 -6.42 12.48 5.37
N GLY A 45 -6.18 11.52 4.49
CA GLY A 45 -5.16 10.49 4.70
C GLY A 45 -3.77 11.02 4.38
N ARG A 46 -2.74 10.48 5.06
CA ARG A 46 -1.34 10.91 4.92
C ARG A 46 -0.34 9.77 4.78
N CYS A 47 -0.82 8.53 4.75
CA CYS A 47 0.05 7.37 4.55
C CYS A 47 -0.67 6.29 3.73
N LEU A 48 0.06 5.67 2.81
CA LEU A 48 -0.32 4.50 2.04
C LEU A 48 0.64 3.35 2.37
N ALA A 49 0.15 2.36 3.11
CA ALA A 49 0.88 1.14 3.46
C ALA A 49 0.47 -0.01 2.53
N LEU A 50 1.42 -0.57 1.79
CA LEU A 50 1.19 -1.60 0.79
C LEU A 50 1.89 -2.91 1.17
N ALA A 51 1.23 -4.05 1.04
CA ALA A 51 1.88 -5.35 1.15
C ALA A 51 2.95 -5.49 0.04
N ALA A 52 4.22 -5.57 0.44
CA ALA A 52 5.34 -5.59 -0.50
C ALA A 52 5.26 -6.84 -1.40
N GLY A 53 5.32 -6.65 -2.72
CA GLY A 53 5.23 -7.73 -3.70
C GLY A 53 3.81 -8.20 -4.04
N ASP A 54 2.77 -7.67 -3.36
CA ASP A 54 1.39 -8.11 -3.50
C ASP A 54 0.41 -7.03 -4.01
N VAL A 55 0.94 -5.85 -4.36
CA VAL A 55 0.17 -4.72 -4.88
C VAL A 55 0.85 -4.15 -6.13
N ILE A 56 0.07 -3.94 -7.19
CA ILE A 56 0.54 -3.23 -8.39
C ILE A 56 0.44 -1.72 -8.16
N MET A 57 1.53 -1.01 -8.44
CA MET A 57 1.55 0.45 -8.53
C MET A 57 1.56 0.86 -10.00
N LEU A 58 0.46 1.45 -10.48
CA LEU A 58 0.38 2.04 -11.81
C LEU A 58 1.28 3.28 -11.84
N ASP A 59 2.09 3.40 -12.90
CA ASP A 59 2.96 4.54 -13.13
C ASP A 59 3.81 4.92 -11.91
N LYS A 60 4.44 3.90 -11.29
CA LYS A 60 5.15 4.00 -10.00
C LYS A 60 5.98 5.28 -9.81
N PRO A 61 6.83 5.72 -10.77
CA PRO A 61 7.59 6.96 -10.60
C PRO A 61 6.68 8.17 -10.34
N TYR A 62 5.68 8.38 -11.20
CA TYR A 62 4.73 9.48 -11.06
C TYR A 62 3.86 9.38 -9.80
N LEU A 63 3.54 8.16 -9.36
CA LEU A 63 2.82 7.95 -8.10
C LEU A 63 3.64 8.41 -6.91
N LEU A 64 4.93 8.07 -6.88
CA LEU A 64 5.83 8.47 -5.79
C LEU A 64 6.10 9.98 -5.81
N ASP A 65 6.37 10.56 -6.98
CA ASP A 65 6.57 12.01 -7.13
C ASP A 65 5.34 12.80 -6.62
N LEU A 66 4.14 12.37 -7.00
CA LEU A 66 2.90 12.99 -6.53
C LEU A 66 2.68 12.78 -5.03
N ALA A 67 3.04 11.60 -4.50
CA ALA A 67 2.92 11.34 -3.07
C ALA A 67 3.84 12.27 -2.26
N ASP A 68 5.08 12.48 -2.72
CA ASP A 68 6.03 13.41 -2.12
C ASP A 68 5.52 14.85 -2.19
N GLU A 69 5.03 15.30 -3.34
CA GLU A 69 4.43 16.64 -3.51
C GLU A 69 3.26 16.89 -2.54
N MET A 70 2.41 15.89 -2.37
CA MET A 70 1.21 15.98 -1.52
C MET A 70 1.48 15.66 -0.04
N GLY A 71 2.71 15.31 0.33
CA GLY A 71 3.09 14.94 1.70
C GLY A 71 2.41 13.65 2.19
N ILE A 72 2.30 12.64 1.32
CA ILE A 72 1.82 11.29 1.64
C ILE A 72 3.00 10.33 1.72
N ALA A 73 3.19 9.70 2.88
CA ALA A 73 4.16 8.61 3.00
C ALA A 73 3.66 7.36 2.26
N VAL A 74 4.53 6.73 1.46
CA VAL A 74 4.25 5.42 0.84
C VAL A 74 5.21 4.40 1.43
N ILE A 75 4.68 3.33 2.04
CA ILE A 75 5.47 2.34 2.77
C ILE A 75 5.16 0.93 2.25
N GLY A 76 6.21 0.20 1.87
CA GLY A 76 6.13 -1.24 1.63
C GLY A 76 6.24 -2.00 2.95
N VAL A 77 5.22 -2.79 3.28
CA VAL A 77 5.18 -3.62 4.49
C VAL A 77 5.48 -5.06 4.09
N PRO A 78 6.53 -5.70 4.65
CA PRO A 78 6.78 -7.11 4.45
C PRO A 78 5.57 -7.93 4.87
N ILE A 79 5.13 -8.83 4.00
CA ILE A 79 4.09 -9.79 4.34
C ILE A 79 4.78 -10.88 5.18
N GLY A 80 4.35 -11.05 6.44
CA GLY A 80 4.89 -12.08 7.32
C GLY A 80 4.81 -13.47 6.69
N PRO A 81 5.56 -14.47 7.20
CA PRO A 81 5.69 -15.78 6.55
C PRO A 81 4.30 -16.37 6.31
N SER A 82 3.85 -16.31 5.06
CA SER A 82 2.73 -17.13 4.61
C SER A 82 3.16 -18.56 4.89
N GLY A 83 2.36 -19.34 5.60
CA GLY A 83 2.69 -20.71 5.99
C GLY A 83 2.87 -21.71 4.84
N ASN A 84 3.29 -21.28 3.64
CA ASN A 84 3.68 -22.15 2.54
C ASN A 84 4.54 -21.50 1.43
N ALA A 85 5.28 -20.41 1.67
CA ALA A 85 6.26 -19.91 0.70
C ALA A 85 7.69 -20.33 1.13
N PRO A 86 8.49 -20.97 0.26
CA PRO A 86 9.89 -21.24 0.58
C PRO A 86 10.60 -19.90 0.81
N CYS A 87 11.32 -19.82 1.92
CA CYS A 87 12.22 -18.72 2.24
C CYS A 87 13.09 -18.44 1.01
N ARG A 88 13.07 -17.21 0.51
CA ARG A 88 14.05 -16.79 -0.49
C ARG A 88 15.35 -16.53 0.27
N ASP A 89 16.43 -17.17 -0.17
CA ASP A 89 17.73 -17.12 0.49
C ASP A 89 18.31 -15.69 0.61
N ASP A 90 17.75 -14.71 -0.12
CA ASP A 90 18.16 -13.30 -0.11
C ASP A 90 17.37 -12.40 0.86
N ASP A 91 16.49 -12.93 1.71
CA ASP A 91 15.82 -12.10 2.73
C ASP A 91 16.84 -11.70 3.80
N PRO A 92 17.09 -10.39 4.03
CA PRO A 92 18.04 -9.96 5.04
C PRO A 92 17.54 -10.43 6.42
N THR A 93 18.30 -11.30 7.07
CA THR A 93 18.05 -11.71 8.44
C THR A 93 18.03 -10.46 9.34
N PRO A 94 17.06 -10.30 10.26
CA PRO A 94 16.92 -9.07 11.03
C PRO A 94 18.08 -8.70 11.97
N ASP A 95 19.15 -9.52 12.02
CA ASP A 95 20.27 -9.37 12.96
C ASP A 95 21.65 -9.64 12.31
N ALA A 96 21.97 -8.98 11.19
CA ALA A 96 23.33 -8.94 10.64
C ALA A 96 23.84 -7.51 10.44
#